data_AF-A0AAU7SJP9-F1
#
_entry.id   AF-A0AAU7SJP9-F1
#
_cell.length_a   1.000
_cell.length_b   1.000
_cell.length_c   1.000
_cell.angle_alpha   90.00
_cell.angle_beta   90.00
_cell.angle_gamma   90.00
#
_symmetry.space_group_name_H-M   'P 1'
#
loop_
_entity.id
_entity.type
_entity.pdbx_description
1 polymer ?
#
loop_
_entity_poly.entity_id
_entity_poly.type
_entity_poly.pdbx_seq_one_letter_code
_entity_poly.pdbx_strand_id
1 'polypeptide(L)'
;MTSFYDIENCYKFILGRAMNEDERNVIGQNLLQLTDISLDEHRRRFLSSYEFHQRHSELLFNNFVPKSLFVLFETKYNFKLYLDLRQYHISFGIMSGEYEKFDVDLVKAILPETGQFIDVGGNVGYYSLSIAAHPTFKGTVLAFEPLPKLWDLFNRSILENGFEDRVSVRQLALADAPGELQLNNAEDTVNAGATRLVTNSADTRVGRMTKVETLDRVVGSLRPDVMKVDIEGAEGLFLKGAQKTLSAHKPSLLMEINRDMLSVLSKTTPGAIHQQLTERGYRIWNSAQNKLIRMTSPEELDLNFQVGTVANILAVHDDRADGASESLQRLGLTLGSTKAKKQRQREPAL
;
A
#
# COMPACT_ATOMS: atom_id res chain seq x y z
N MET A 1 25.52 18.17 17.97
CA MET A 1 25.20 17.04 18.86
C MET A 1 23.94 17.38 19.60
N THR A 2 23.08 16.40 19.84
CA THR A 2 21.77 16.61 20.48
C THR A 2 21.98 16.58 21.99
N SER A 3 21.39 17.51 22.74
CA SER A 3 21.51 17.49 24.19
C SER A 3 20.47 16.56 24.83
N PHE A 4 20.75 16.10 26.05
CA PHE A 4 19.77 15.35 26.85
C PHE A 4 18.44 16.11 26.99
N TYR A 5 18.52 17.44 27.09
CA TYR A 5 17.35 18.32 27.19
C TYR A 5 16.50 18.31 25.91
N ASP A 6 17.11 18.26 24.72
CA ASP A 6 16.38 18.18 23.46
C ASP A 6 15.59 16.86 23.36
N ILE A 7 16.20 15.77 23.83
CA ILE A 7 15.58 14.44 23.86
C ILE A 7 14.42 14.41 24.86
N GLU A 8 14.60 14.98 26.05
CA GLU A 8 13.54 15.08 27.05
C GLU A 8 12.33 15.87 26.54
N ASN A 9 12.57 16.97 25.81
CA ASN A 9 11.49 17.71 25.16
C ASN A 9 10.75 16.86 24.14
N CYS A 10 11.45 16.06 23.33
CA CYS A 10 10.84 15.14 22.37
C CYS A 10 9.89 14.14 23.07
N TYR A 11 10.31 13.55 24.18
CA TYR A 11 9.46 12.67 25.00
C TYR A 11 8.27 13.41 25.59
N LYS A 12 8.48 14.61 26.12
CA LYS A 12 7.40 15.45 26.64
C LYS A 12 6.35 15.75 25.58
N PHE A 13 6.79 16.02 24.35
CA PHE A 13 5.90 16.13 23.20
C PHE A 13 5.15 14.81 23.05
N ILE A 14 5.78 13.68 22.71
CA ILE A 14 5.11 12.38 22.49
C ILE A 14 4.16 11.98 23.63
N LEU A 15 4.53 12.17 24.89
CA LEU A 15 3.74 11.73 26.05
C LEU A 15 2.61 12.68 26.43
N GLY A 16 2.64 13.95 25.99
CA GLY A 16 1.71 14.99 26.44
C GLY A 16 1.89 15.37 27.93
N ARG A 17 2.94 14.88 28.57
CA ARG A 17 3.30 15.14 29.98
C ARG A 17 4.81 15.03 30.16
N ALA A 18 5.34 15.55 31.26
CA ALA A 18 6.73 15.32 31.63
C ALA A 18 6.97 13.83 31.96
N MET A 19 8.21 13.38 31.72
CA MET A 19 8.69 12.08 32.21
C MET A 19 8.75 12.10 33.74
N ASN A 20 8.39 11.00 34.39
CA ASN A 20 8.61 10.83 35.82
C ASN A 20 10.07 10.42 36.10
N GLU A 21 10.49 10.43 37.38
CA GLU A 21 11.89 10.13 37.74
C GLU A 21 12.32 8.71 37.36
N ASP A 22 11.42 7.73 37.48
CA ASP A 22 11.71 6.34 37.11
C ASP A 22 11.93 6.20 35.59
N GLU A 23 11.05 6.80 34.79
CA GLU A 23 11.20 6.90 33.33
C GLU A 23 12.50 7.61 32.97
N ARG A 24 12.83 8.73 33.63
CA ARG A 24 14.06 9.49 33.41
C ARG A 24 15.31 8.66 33.72
N ASN A 25 15.27 7.84 34.76
CA ASN A 25 16.40 6.99 35.16
C ASN A 25 16.59 5.80 34.21
N VAL A 26 15.50 5.11 33.84
CA VAL A 26 15.53 3.93 32.94
C VAL A 26 15.87 4.34 31.51
N ILE A 27 15.23 5.41 31.03
CA ILE A 27 15.39 5.88 29.66
C ILE A 27 16.70 6.66 29.54
N GLY A 28 17.10 7.41 30.56
CA GLY A 28 18.27 8.30 30.50
C GLY A 28 19.58 7.61 30.15
N GLN A 29 19.82 6.38 30.63
CA GLN A 29 21.02 5.62 30.25
C GLN A 29 21.02 5.23 28.76
N ASN A 30 19.86 4.92 28.19
CA ASN A 30 19.70 4.62 26.76
C ASN A 30 19.73 5.88 25.89
N LEU A 31 19.23 7.02 26.40
CA LEU A 31 19.18 8.28 25.66
C LEU A 31 20.55 8.96 25.54
N LEU A 32 21.46 8.77 26.50
CA LEU A 32 22.83 9.28 26.37
C LEU A 32 23.55 8.71 25.14
N GLN A 33 23.12 7.55 24.62
CA GLN A 33 23.65 7.01 23.36
C GLN A 33 23.07 7.72 22.12
N LEU A 34 21.96 8.44 22.26
CA LEU A 34 21.30 9.20 21.19
C LEU A 34 21.75 10.66 21.12
N THR A 35 22.58 11.14 22.06
CA THR A 35 23.15 12.49 22.02
C THR A 35 24.22 12.65 20.93
N ASP A 36 24.71 11.53 20.38
CA ASP A 36 25.82 11.49 19.44
C ASP A 36 25.47 11.82 17.99
N ILE A 37 24.22 12.20 17.71
CA ILE A 37 23.78 12.67 16.39
C ILE A 37 23.59 14.19 16.36
N SER A 38 23.71 14.79 15.17
CA SER A 38 23.44 16.22 15.00
C SER A 38 22.00 16.56 15.37
N LEU A 39 21.76 17.80 15.80
CA LEU A 39 20.42 18.25 16.17
C LEU A 39 19.44 18.14 14.99
N ASP A 40 19.90 18.41 13.77
CA ASP A 40 19.07 18.30 12.56
C ASP A 40 18.71 16.86 12.24
N GLU A 41 19.65 15.92 12.37
CA GLU A 41 19.39 14.49 12.19
C GLU A 41 18.44 13.95 13.28
N HIS A 42 18.59 14.42 14.52
CA HIS A 42 17.70 14.05 15.61
C HIS A 42 16.27 14.56 15.38
N ARG A 43 16.12 15.83 14.98
CA ARG A 43 14.82 16.40 14.59
C ARG A 43 14.17 15.62 13.47
N ARG A 44 14.93 15.25 12.43
CA ARG A 44 14.42 14.45 11.31
C ARG A 44 13.87 13.11 11.80
N ARG A 45 14.66 12.36 12.58
CA ARG A 45 14.26 11.05 13.12
C ARG A 45 13.06 11.14 14.05
N PHE A 46 13.03 12.17 14.90
CA PHE A 46 11.93 12.41 15.82
C PHE A 46 10.64 12.74 15.07
N LEU A 47 10.68 13.73 14.17
CA LEU A 47 9.52 14.15 13.39
C LEU A 47 9.02 13.07 12.45
N SER A 48 9.89 12.16 11.96
CA SER A 48 9.48 11.04 11.12
C SER A 48 9.10 9.77 11.90
N SER A 49 9.17 9.78 13.23
CA SER A 49 8.90 8.59 14.03
C SER A 49 7.42 8.24 14.02
N TYR A 50 7.14 6.93 13.99
CA TYR A 50 5.77 6.41 13.99
C TYR A 50 5.00 6.90 15.23
N GLU A 51 5.62 6.90 16.40
CA GLU A 51 5.02 7.32 17.67
C GLU A 51 4.68 8.81 17.70
N PHE A 52 5.56 9.67 17.15
CA PHE A 52 5.27 11.11 17.03
C PHE A 52 4.08 11.33 16.08
N HIS A 53 4.09 10.68 14.92
CA HIS A 53 2.99 10.73 13.97
C HIS A 53 1.68 10.20 14.54
N GLN A 54 1.69 9.15 15.36
CA GLN A 54 0.47 8.59 15.94
C GLN A 54 -0.16 9.52 16.98
N ARG A 55 0.65 10.21 17.79
CA ARG A 55 0.18 10.97 18.97
C ARG A 55 0.05 12.47 18.78
N HIS A 56 0.82 13.05 17.87
CA HIS A 56 0.89 14.50 17.62
C HIS A 56 0.55 14.84 16.19
N SER A 57 -0.25 13.97 15.58
CA SER A 57 -0.76 14.16 14.24
C SER A 57 -1.38 15.56 14.07
N GLU A 58 -1.95 16.16 15.13
CA GLU A 58 -2.51 17.52 15.19
C GLU A 58 -1.54 18.68 15.14
N LEU A 59 -0.32 18.51 15.63
CA LEU A 59 0.75 19.51 15.47
C LEU A 59 1.26 19.53 14.03
N LEU A 60 1.15 18.41 13.31
CA LEU A 60 1.30 18.35 11.85
C LEU A 60 0.02 18.84 11.14
N PHE A 61 -1.18 18.56 11.68
CA PHE A 61 -2.48 18.89 11.08
C PHE A 61 -2.75 20.40 11.00
N ASN A 62 -2.33 21.19 11.99
CA ASN A 62 -2.69 22.62 12.05
C ASN A 62 -1.62 23.59 11.53
N ASN A 63 -0.35 23.17 11.37
CA ASN A 63 0.76 24.13 11.21
C ASN A 63 1.50 24.12 9.86
N PHE A 64 1.34 23.14 8.97
CA PHE A 64 2.14 23.14 7.73
C PHE A 64 1.41 23.60 6.48
N VAL A 65 0.18 23.12 6.19
CA VAL A 65 -0.59 23.63 5.05
C VAL A 65 -2.10 23.55 5.33
N PRO A 66 -2.75 24.61 5.85
CA PRO A 66 -4.17 24.59 6.20
C PRO A 66 -5.12 24.56 4.98
N LYS A 67 -4.58 24.71 3.77
CA LYS A 67 -5.30 24.72 2.49
C LYS A 67 -4.61 23.82 1.48
N SER A 68 -5.34 23.26 0.53
CA SER A 68 -4.71 22.40 -0.48
C SER A 68 -3.71 23.21 -1.27
N LEU A 69 -2.47 22.73 -1.29
CA LEU A 69 -1.38 23.32 -2.04
C LEU A 69 -0.87 22.25 -2.97
N PHE A 70 -1.23 22.38 -4.24
CA PHE A 70 -0.82 21.44 -5.27
C PHE A 70 0.54 21.84 -5.82
N VAL A 71 1.47 20.90 -5.81
CA VAL A 71 2.81 21.08 -6.38
C VAL A 71 3.05 20.04 -7.46
N LEU A 72 3.66 20.44 -8.57
CA LEU A 72 4.25 19.50 -9.51
C LEU A 72 5.63 19.12 -8.98
N PHE A 73 5.80 17.87 -8.59
CA PHE A 73 7.04 17.35 -8.04
C PHE A 73 7.65 16.34 -9.01
N GLU A 74 8.94 16.50 -9.32
CA GLU A 74 9.73 15.52 -10.06
C GLU A 74 10.45 14.59 -9.08
N THR A 75 10.16 13.30 -9.17
CA THR A 75 10.76 12.30 -8.29
C THR A 75 12.22 12.02 -8.67
N LYS A 76 12.99 11.46 -7.74
CA LYS A 76 14.35 10.94 -8.02
C LYS A 76 14.39 9.80 -9.06
N TYR A 77 13.22 9.32 -9.49
CA TYR A 77 13.03 8.26 -10.47
C TYR A 77 12.60 8.79 -11.84
N ASN A 78 12.75 10.10 -12.10
CA ASN A 78 12.52 10.77 -13.38
C ASN A 78 11.07 10.69 -13.88
N PHE A 79 10.11 10.83 -12.97
CA PHE A 79 8.71 11.05 -13.32
C PHE A 79 8.08 12.10 -12.41
N LYS A 80 7.10 12.81 -12.95
CA LYS A 80 6.43 13.94 -12.29
C LYS A 80 5.08 13.55 -11.74
N LEU A 81 4.70 14.15 -10.62
CA LEU A 81 3.41 13.95 -9.95
C LEU A 81 2.89 15.28 -9.44
N TYR A 82 1.59 15.50 -9.59
CA TYR A 82 0.89 16.52 -8.82
C TYR A 82 0.57 15.98 -7.43
N LEU A 83 1.10 16.64 -6.40
CA LEU A 83 0.92 16.27 -4.99
C LEU A 83 0.14 17.36 -4.28
N ASP A 84 -0.83 16.99 -3.45
CA ASP A 84 -1.41 17.91 -2.47
C ASP A 84 -0.59 17.86 -1.19
N LEU A 85 0.07 18.96 -0.83
CA LEU A 85 0.88 19.01 0.40
C LEU A 85 0.06 18.90 1.69
N ARG A 86 -1.28 19.03 1.62
CA ARG A 86 -2.15 18.63 2.74
C ARG A 86 -2.10 17.14 3.03
N GLN A 87 -1.83 16.29 2.04
CA GLN A 87 -1.70 14.84 2.21
C GLN A 87 -0.27 14.49 2.63
N TYR A 88 0.19 15.08 3.75
CA TYR A 88 1.60 15.11 4.07
C TYR A 88 2.24 13.71 4.20
N HIS A 89 1.53 12.72 4.72
CA HIS A 89 2.06 11.35 4.85
C HIS A 89 2.46 10.76 3.50
N ILE A 90 1.61 10.92 2.48
CA ILE A 90 1.86 10.43 1.12
C ILE A 90 2.87 11.36 0.42
N SER A 91 2.58 12.66 0.40
CA SER A 91 3.37 13.65 -0.34
C SER A 91 4.82 13.71 0.13
N PHE A 92 5.09 13.78 1.44
CA PHE A 92 6.46 13.81 1.95
C PHE A 92 7.17 12.45 1.83
N GLY A 93 6.43 11.34 1.94
CA GLY A 93 6.98 10.02 1.63
C GLY A 93 7.46 9.94 0.17
N ILE A 94 6.64 10.40 -0.77
CA ILE A 94 6.98 10.42 -2.20
C ILE A 94 8.18 11.33 -2.43
N MET A 95 8.20 12.51 -1.80
CA MET A 95 9.29 13.49 -1.93
C MET A 95 10.61 12.99 -1.35
N SER A 96 10.60 12.19 -0.27
CA SER A 96 11.82 11.55 0.25
C SER A 96 12.32 10.43 -0.68
N GLY A 97 11.44 9.91 -1.54
CA GLY A 97 11.71 8.80 -2.46
C GLY A 97 11.76 7.45 -1.77
N GLU A 98 11.23 7.33 -0.55
CA GLU A 98 11.17 6.06 0.20
C GLU A 98 9.75 5.52 0.33
N TYR A 99 8.73 6.25 -0.17
CA TYR A 99 7.35 5.79 -0.16
C TYR A 99 7.18 4.48 -0.93
N GLU A 100 6.84 3.41 -0.19
CA GLU A 100 6.54 2.08 -0.70
C GLU A 100 7.56 1.53 -1.71
N LYS A 101 8.82 1.97 -1.59
CA LYS A 101 9.88 1.68 -2.56
C LYS A 101 10.02 0.18 -2.82
N PHE A 102 9.97 -0.62 -1.75
CA PHE A 102 10.12 -2.07 -1.85
C PHE A 102 9.02 -2.72 -2.69
N ASP A 103 7.78 -2.34 -2.45
CA ASP A 103 6.60 -2.91 -3.12
C ASP A 103 6.53 -2.44 -4.59
N VAL A 104 6.91 -1.20 -4.88
CA VAL A 104 7.07 -0.72 -6.25
C VAL A 104 8.17 -1.48 -7.01
N ASP A 105 9.32 -1.71 -6.39
CA ASP A 105 10.42 -2.48 -7.00
C ASP A 105 10.01 -3.93 -7.23
N LEU A 106 9.23 -4.51 -6.31
CA LEU A 106 8.66 -5.85 -6.42
C LEU A 106 7.75 -5.96 -7.65
N VAL A 107 6.81 -5.00 -7.81
CA VAL A 107 5.90 -4.95 -8.96
C VAL A 107 6.68 -4.79 -10.26
N LYS A 108 7.65 -3.87 -10.33
CA LYS A 108 8.50 -3.67 -11.52
C LYS A 108 9.26 -4.92 -11.92
N ALA A 109 9.74 -5.71 -10.96
CA ALA A 109 10.50 -6.92 -11.25
C ALA A 109 9.63 -8.04 -11.84
N ILE A 110 8.40 -8.21 -11.33
CA ILE A 110 7.51 -9.31 -11.76
C ILE A 110 6.63 -8.95 -12.96
N LEU A 111 6.48 -7.66 -13.27
CA LEU A 111 5.72 -7.18 -14.42
C LEU A 111 6.53 -7.39 -15.71
N PRO A 112 5.99 -8.11 -16.73
CA PRO A 112 6.66 -8.23 -18.02
C PRO A 112 6.84 -6.89 -18.71
N GLU A 113 7.90 -6.73 -19.51
CA GLU A 113 8.19 -5.48 -20.22
C GLU A 113 7.02 -4.99 -21.08
N THR A 114 6.33 -5.89 -21.76
CA THR A 114 5.14 -5.60 -22.58
C THR A 114 3.82 -5.96 -21.89
N GLY A 115 3.87 -6.18 -20.57
CA GLY A 115 2.74 -6.64 -19.78
C GLY A 115 1.71 -5.56 -19.46
N GLN A 116 0.60 -5.97 -18.85
CA GLN A 116 -0.45 -5.05 -18.43
C GLN A 116 -0.53 -4.96 -16.91
N PHE A 117 -0.42 -3.73 -16.39
CA PHE A 117 -0.57 -3.44 -14.97
C PHE A 117 -1.94 -2.82 -14.69
N ILE A 118 -2.62 -3.33 -13.67
CA ILE A 118 -3.85 -2.72 -13.15
C ILE A 118 -3.60 -2.16 -11.74
N ASP A 119 -3.97 -0.90 -11.54
CA ASP A 119 -3.79 -0.18 -10.28
C ASP A 119 -5.16 0.14 -9.65
N VAL A 120 -5.58 -0.62 -8.64
CA VAL A 120 -6.89 -0.47 -7.98
C VAL A 120 -6.70 0.34 -6.70
N GLY A 121 -7.31 1.53 -6.66
CA GLY A 121 -7.00 2.56 -5.66
C GLY A 121 -5.70 3.30 -6.03
N GLY A 122 -5.66 3.82 -7.26
CA GLY A 122 -4.46 4.44 -7.82
C GLY A 122 -4.02 5.73 -7.14
N ASN A 123 -4.88 6.36 -6.34
CA ASN A 123 -4.59 7.57 -5.56
C ASN A 123 -3.99 8.68 -6.47
N VAL A 124 -2.89 9.31 -6.06
CA VAL A 124 -2.16 10.31 -6.87
C VAL A 124 -1.39 9.71 -8.07
N GLY A 125 -1.41 8.38 -8.26
CA GLY A 125 -0.80 7.70 -9.39
C GLY A 125 0.65 7.25 -9.20
N TYR A 126 1.14 7.15 -7.95
CA TYR A 126 2.54 6.84 -7.67
C TYR A 126 3.02 5.52 -8.32
N TYR A 127 2.30 4.41 -8.11
CA TYR A 127 2.66 3.12 -8.72
C TYR A 127 2.60 3.18 -10.23
N SER A 128 1.46 3.60 -10.76
CA SER A 128 1.20 3.68 -12.19
C SER A 128 2.25 4.49 -12.96
N LEU A 129 2.59 5.70 -12.49
CA LEU A 129 3.59 6.53 -13.15
C LEU A 129 5.02 6.01 -12.92
N SER A 130 5.31 5.44 -11.76
CA SER A 130 6.62 4.83 -11.48
C SER A 130 6.89 3.61 -12.38
N ILE A 131 5.87 2.79 -12.63
CA ILE A 131 5.93 1.65 -13.55
C ILE A 131 6.08 2.13 -14.98
N ALA A 132 5.26 3.11 -15.40
CA ALA A 132 5.38 3.69 -16.73
C ALA A 132 6.79 4.26 -16.95
N ALA A 133 7.33 5.04 -16.01
CA ALA A 133 8.65 5.64 -16.11
C ALA A 133 9.81 4.63 -16.12
N HIS A 134 9.57 3.36 -15.78
CA HIS A 134 10.62 2.35 -15.82
C HIS A 134 11.13 2.15 -17.26
N PRO A 135 12.45 2.31 -17.55
CA PRO A 135 12.94 2.38 -18.94
C PRO A 135 12.63 1.17 -19.83
N THR A 136 12.57 -0.02 -19.24
CA THR A 136 12.30 -1.28 -19.94
C THR A 136 10.81 -1.52 -20.16
N PHE A 137 9.92 -0.83 -19.45
CA PHE A 137 8.49 -1.04 -19.57
C PHE A 137 7.93 -0.39 -20.85
N LYS A 138 7.33 -1.23 -21.70
CA LYS A 138 6.65 -0.92 -22.97
C LYS A 138 5.19 -1.35 -22.99
N GLY A 139 4.67 -1.82 -21.85
CA GLY A 139 3.30 -2.24 -21.67
C GLY A 139 2.33 -1.08 -21.37
N THR A 140 1.16 -1.44 -20.84
CA THR A 140 0.08 -0.49 -20.52
C THR A 140 -0.32 -0.55 -19.05
N VAL A 141 -0.78 0.58 -18.52
CA VAL A 141 -1.30 0.74 -17.17
C VAL A 141 -2.75 1.22 -17.22
N LEU A 142 -3.63 0.52 -16.51
CA LEU A 142 -5.00 0.97 -16.26
C LEU A 142 -5.22 1.12 -14.75
N ALA A 143 -5.48 2.34 -14.32
CA ALA A 143 -5.78 2.65 -12.93
C ALA A 143 -7.27 2.92 -12.69
N PHE A 144 -7.70 2.71 -11.46
CA PHE A 144 -9.03 3.01 -10.95
C PHE A 144 -8.89 3.85 -9.69
N GLU A 145 -9.38 5.09 -9.73
CA GLU A 145 -9.34 6.01 -8.60
C GLU A 145 -10.72 6.70 -8.47
N PRO A 146 -11.52 6.37 -7.44
CA PRO A 146 -12.86 6.90 -7.33
C PRO A 146 -12.94 8.38 -6.94
N LEU A 147 -11.97 8.91 -6.19
CA LEU A 147 -12.02 10.28 -5.67
C LEU A 147 -11.73 11.29 -6.78
N PRO A 148 -12.69 12.13 -7.20
CA PRO A 148 -12.52 13.07 -8.31
C PRO A 148 -11.26 13.94 -8.21
N LYS A 149 -10.89 14.37 -7.00
CA LYS A 149 -9.69 15.20 -6.80
C LYS A 149 -8.41 14.41 -7.08
N LEU A 150 -8.30 13.19 -6.57
CA LEU A 150 -7.12 12.34 -6.81
C LEU A 150 -7.05 11.93 -8.28
N TRP A 151 -8.20 11.56 -8.85
CA TRP A 151 -8.35 11.28 -10.27
C TRP A 151 -7.91 12.45 -11.17
N ASP A 152 -8.25 13.69 -10.83
CA ASP A 152 -7.81 14.90 -11.56
C ASP A 152 -6.28 15.08 -11.46
N LEU A 153 -5.71 15.02 -10.25
CA LEU A 153 -4.26 15.14 -10.05
C LEU A 153 -3.49 14.04 -10.79
N PHE A 154 -4.02 12.81 -10.79
CA PHE A 154 -3.43 11.70 -11.50
C PHE A 154 -3.49 11.92 -13.03
N ASN A 155 -4.63 12.29 -13.61
CA ASN A 155 -4.69 12.63 -15.04
C ASN A 155 -3.74 13.75 -15.43
N ARG A 156 -3.66 14.81 -14.64
CA ARG A 156 -2.69 15.88 -14.88
C ARG A 156 -1.26 15.37 -14.83
N SER A 157 -0.95 14.47 -13.91
CA SER A 157 0.37 13.84 -13.83
C SER A 157 0.69 12.96 -15.03
N ILE A 158 -0.30 12.24 -15.60
CA ILE A 158 -0.15 11.48 -16.84
C ILE A 158 0.27 12.43 -17.98
N LEU A 159 -0.41 13.56 -18.13
CA LEU A 159 -0.12 14.58 -19.16
C LEU A 159 1.29 15.17 -19.02
N GLU A 160 1.71 15.53 -17.80
CA GLU A 160 3.04 16.12 -17.55
C GLU A 160 4.22 15.19 -17.88
N ASN A 161 3.97 13.88 -17.91
CA ASN A 161 4.97 12.87 -18.27
C ASN A 161 4.87 12.41 -19.73
N GLY A 162 3.85 12.82 -20.49
CA GLY A 162 3.62 12.32 -21.85
C GLY A 162 3.26 10.83 -21.88
N PHE A 163 2.50 10.34 -20.90
CA PHE A 163 2.16 8.91 -20.75
C PHE A 163 0.76 8.54 -21.24
N GLU A 164 0.04 9.43 -21.89
CA GLU A 164 -1.36 9.28 -22.32
C GLU A 164 -1.59 8.04 -23.20
N ASP A 165 -0.60 7.67 -24.01
CA ASP A 165 -0.70 6.53 -24.93
C ASP A 165 -0.66 5.17 -24.21
N ARG A 166 -0.28 5.13 -22.93
CA ARG A 166 -0.06 3.87 -22.19
C ARG A 166 -0.52 3.87 -20.75
N VAL A 167 -0.86 5.01 -20.15
CA VAL A 167 -1.42 5.11 -18.80
C VAL A 167 -2.78 5.78 -18.89
N SER A 168 -3.80 5.16 -18.31
CA SER A 168 -5.13 5.76 -18.17
C SER A 168 -5.68 5.51 -16.78
N VAL A 169 -6.48 6.45 -16.26
CA VAL A 169 -7.14 6.32 -14.96
C VAL A 169 -8.64 6.55 -15.10
N ARG A 170 -9.44 5.63 -14.55
CA ARG A 170 -10.90 5.70 -14.56
C ARG A 170 -11.42 6.14 -13.19
N GLN A 171 -12.36 7.07 -13.19
CA GLN A 171 -13.03 7.53 -11.98
C GLN A 171 -14.10 6.54 -11.52
N LEU A 172 -13.67 5.39 -10.99
CA LEU A 172 -14.54 4.27 -10.60
C LEU A 172 -13.98 3.58 -9.36
N ALA A 173 -14.86 3.18 -8.43
CA ALA A 173 -14.54 2.19 -7.42
C ALA A 173 -14.81 0.78 -7.98
N LEU A 174 -14.04 -0.21 -7.52
CA LEU A 174 -14.25 -1.61 -7.88
C LEU A 174 -14.71 -2.43 -6.67
N ALA A 175 -15.79 -3.19 -6.84
CA ALA A 175 -16.37 -4.05 -5.81
C ALA A 175 -17.03 -5.30 -6.43
N ASP A 176 -17.94 -5.95 -5.71
CA ASP A 176 -18.59 -7.21 -6.07
C ASP A 176 -19.79 -7.06 -7.01
N ALA A 177 -20.39 -5.87 -7.09
CA ALA A 177 -21.50 -5.57 -8.01
C ALA A 177 -21.46 -4.10 -8.50
N PRO A 178 -22.02 -3.80 -9.69
CA PRO A 178 -22.23 -2.44 -10.12
C PRO A 178 -23.20 -1.69 -9.22
N GLY A 179 -22.97 -0.39 -9.03
CA GLY A 179 -23.86 0.44 -8.23
C GLY A 179 -23.27 1.81 -7.94
N GLU A 180 -23.72 2.39 -6.84
CA GLU A 180 -23.15 3.61 -6.30
C GLU A 180 -22.89 3.42 -4.81
N LEU A 181 -21.84 4.06 -4.31
CA LEU A 181 -21.48 3.95 -2.91
C LEU A 181 -21.05 5.30 -2.37
N GLN A 182 -21.47 5.59 -1.15
CA GLN A 182 -21.14 6.84 -0.49
C GLN A 182 -19.74 6.75 0.14
N LEU A 183 -18.78 7.41 -0.49
CA LEU A 183 -17.46 7.61 0.10
C LEU A 183 -17.53 8.82 1.04
N ASN A 184 -16.90 8.72 2.21
CA ASN A 184 -16.65 9.91 3.01
C ASN A 184 -15.84 10.93 2.20
N ASN A 185 -15.98 12.23 2.51
CA ASN A 185 -15.18 13.30 1.91
C ASN A 185 -13.73 13.27 2.41
N ALA A 186 -13.04 12.14 2.23
CA ALA A 186 -11.64 11.95 2.58
C ALA A 186 -10.73 12.92 1.80
N GLU A 187 -11.17 13.42 0.64
CA GLU A 187 -10.51 14.47 -0.15
C GLU A 187 -10.23 15.78 0.64
N ASP A 188 -11.05 16.07 1.65
CA ASP A 188 -10.93 17.23 2.54
C ASP A 188 -10.23 16.89 3.86
N THR A 189 -9.93 15.62 4.08
CA THR A 189 -9.19 15.16 5.25
C THR A 189 -7.70 15.05 4.93
N VAL A 190 -6.88 15.10 5.99
CA VAL A 190 -5.42 15.03 5.88
C VAL A 190 -4.93 13.65 5.36
N ASN A 191 -5.78 12.62 5.42
CA ASN A 191 -5.51 11.25 5.01
C ASN A 191 -6.46 10.80 3.90
N ALA A 192 -6.44 11.47 2.75
CA ALA A 192 -7.32 11.10 1.63
C ALA A 192 -7.12 9.67 1.10
N GLY A 193 -5.97 9.04 1.39
CA GLY A 193 -5.75 7.61 1.14
C GLY A 193 -6.72 6.73 1.93
N ALA A 194 -7.01 7.08 3.19
CA ALA A 194 -7.92 6.36 4.07
C ALA A 194 -9.39 6.68 3.76
N THR A 195 -9.88 6.21 2.62
CA THR A 195 -11.29 6.37 2.24
C THR A 195 -12.15 5.40 3.04
N ARG A 196 -12.88 5.89 4.04
CA ARG A 196 -13.89 5.09 4.77
C ARG A 196 -15.23 5.11 4.05
N LEU A 197 -15.84 3.93 3.84
CA LEU A 197 -17.24 3.82 3.42
C LEU A 197 -18.16 4.11 4.62
N VAL A 198 -19.22 4.88 4.41
CA VAL A 198 -20.23 5.12 5.47
C VAL A 198 -21.24 3.97 5.46
N THR A 199 -21.32 3.22 6.56
CA THR A 199 -22.34 2.17 6.72
C THR A 199 -23.49 2.54 7.66
N ASN A 200 -23.52 3.75 8.23
CA ASN A 200 -24.67 4.23 9.02
C ASN A 200 -24.85 5.75 8.93
N SER A 201 -26.10 6.16 8.71
CA SER A 201 -26.58 7.55 8.68
C SER A 201 -26.57 8.18 10.08
N ALA A 202 -25.43 8.69 10.53
CA ALA A 202 -25.35 9.52 11.75
C ALA A 202 -24.14 10.47 11.82
N ASP A 203 -23.49 10.80 10.69
CA ASP A 203 -22.45 11.84 10.69
C ASP A 203 -22.66 12.82 9.54
N THR A 204 -22.85 14.10 9.89
CA THR A 204 -23.36 15.18 9.02
C THR A 204 -22.31 15.75 8.05
N ARG A 205 -21.46 14.91 7.45
CA ARG A 205 -20.68 15.29 6.26
C ARG A 205 -21.28 14.54 5.08
N VAL A 206 -21.95 15.27 4.19
CA VAL A 206 -22.56 14.74 2.96
C VAL A 206 -21.50 13.96 2.18
N GLY A 207 -21.48 12.64 2.29
CA GLY A 207 -20.57 11.79 1.53
C GLY A 207 -20.92 11.84 0.05
N ARG A 208 -19.93 11.77 -0.82
CA ARG A 208 -20.14 11.82 -2.27
C ARG A 208 -20.52 10.44 -2.78
N MET A 209 -21.47 10.41 -3.71
CA MET A 209 -21.84 9.21 -4.44
C MET A 209 -20.76 8.92 -5.49
N THR A 210 -20.15 7.74 -5.38
CA THR A 210 -19.13 7.24 -6.29
C THR A 210 -19.70 6.09 -7.09
N LYS A 211 -19.45 6.08 -8.39
CA LYS A 211 -19.81 4.96 -9.25
C LYS A 211 -18.94 3.73 -8.95
N VAL A 212 -19.60 2.61 -8.76
CA VAL A 212 -19.00 1.30 -8.50
C VAL A 212 -19.24 0.38 -9.69
N GLU A 213 -18.21 -0.38 -10.07
CA GLU A 213 -18.32 -1.45 -11.06
C GLU A 213 -17.56 -2.71 -10.59
N THR A 214 -17.73 -3.82 -11.29
CA THR A 214 -16.90 -5.01 -11.09
C THR A 214 -15.72 -4.99 -12.05
N LEU A 215 -14.56 -5.53 -11.62
CA LEU A 215 -13.40 -5.64 -12.51
C LEU A 215 -13.75 -6.46 -13.77
N ASP A 216 -14.47 -7.58 -13.59
CA ASP A 216 -14.90 -8.45 -14.67
C ASP A 216 -15.71 -7.73 -15.76
N ARG A 217 -16.41 -6.65 -15.42
CA ARG A 217 -17.18 -5.86 -16.39
C ARG A 217 -16.35 -4.79 -17.09
N VAL A 218 -15.37 -4.19 -16.40
CA VAL A 218 -14.62 -3.03 -16.91
C VAL A 218 -13.27 -3.38 -17.52
N VAL A 219 -12.74 -4.57 -17.24
CA VAL A 219 -11.44 -5.03 -17.77
C VAL A 219 -11.47 -5.21 -19.30
N GLY A 220 -12.63 -5.53 -19.86
CA GLY A 220 -12.80 -5.64 -21.32
C GLY A 220 -11.89 -6.71 -21.93
N SER A 221 -11.09 -6.33 -22.93
CA SER A 221 -10.12 -7.22 -23.60
C SER A 221 -8.74 -7.23 -22.95
N LEU A 222 -8.56 -6.52 -21.83
CA LEU A 222 -7.28 -6.46 -21.12
C LEU A 222 -6.95 -7.82 -20.50
N ARG A 223 -5.65 -8.11 -20.43
CA ARG A 223 -5.07 -9.33 -19.88
C ARG A 223 -4.06 -8.94 -18.81
N PRO A 224 -4.51 -8.63 -17.58
CA PRO A 224 -3.61 -8.17 -16.53
C PRO A 224 -2.53 -9.23 -16.24
N ASP A 225 -1.30 -8.76 -16.09
CA ASP A 225 -0.15 -9.56 -15.65
C ASP A 225 0.14 -9.36 -14.16
N VAL A 226 -0.01 -8.11 -13.70
CA VAL A 226 0.16 -7.73 -12.30
C VAL A 226 -0.94 -6.75 -11.93
N MET A 227 -1.51 -6.88 -10.74
CA MET A 227 -2.46 -5.92 -10.19
C MET A 227 -2.02 -5.46 -8.80
N LYS A 228 -2.07 -4.16 -8.55
CA LYS A 228 -2.03 -3.59 -7.20
C LYS A 228 -3.46 -3.37 -6.73
N VAL A 229 -3.76 -3.76 -5.49
CA VAL A 229 -5.08 -3.60 -4.89
C VAL A 229 -4.91 -3.03 -3.49
N ASP A 230 -5.20 -1.74 -3.34
CA ASP A 230 -5.27 -1.11 -2.03
C ASP A 230 -6.42 -0.13 -2.08
N ILE A 231 -7.52 -0.55 -1.45
CA ILE A 231 -8.82 0.08 -1.44
C ILE A 231 -9.40 0.05 -0.02
N GLU A 232 -8.50 0.11 0.97
CA GLU A 232 -8.78 0.38 2.38
C GLU A 232 -9.85 -0.52 3.00
N GLY A 233 -9.79 -1.83 2.73
CA GLY A 233 -10.68 -2.84 3.32
C GLY A 233 -11.76 -3.38 2.39
N ALA A 234 -11.90 -2.85 1.18
CA ALA A 234 -12.83 -3.35 0.17
C ALA A 234 -12.25 -4.52 -0.67
N GLU A 235 -11.05 -5.02 -0.35
CA GLU A 235 -10.34 -6.05 -1.13
C GLU A 235 -11.16 -7.33 -1.26
N GLY A 236 -11.87 -7.74 -0.20
CA GLY A 236 -12.75 -8.92 -0.26
C GLY A 236 -13.94 -8.75 -1.20
N LEU A 237 -14.48 -7.54 -1.35
CA LEU A 237 -15.52 -7.24 -2.34
C LEU A 237 -14.92 -7.19 -3.76
N PHE A 238 -13.75 -6.57 -3.91
CA PHE A 238 -13.02 -6.55 -5.19
C PHE A 238 -12.76 -7.98 -5.71
N LEU A 239 -12.27 -8.89 -4.86
CA LEU A 239 -12.01 -10.28 -5.26
C LEU A 239 -13.28 -10.99 -5.77
N LYS A 240 -14.45 -10.70 -5.18
CA LYS A 240 -15.74 -11.24 -5.67
C LYS A 240 -16.14 -10.66 -7.03
N GLY A 241 -15.80 -9.41 -7.33
CA GLY A 241 -16.05 -8.77 -8.63
C GLY A 241 -14.97 -9.02 -9.70
N ALA A 242 -13.86 -9.67 -9.33
CA ALA A 242 -12.72 -9.96 -10.19
C ALA A 242 -12.58 -11.45 -10.53
N GLN A 243 -13.58 -12.28 -10.20
CA GLN A 243 -13.44 -13.73 -10.26
C GLN A 243 -13.07 -14.26 -11.65
N LYS A 244 -13.75 -13.80 -12.71
CA LYS A 244 -13.48 -14.26 -14.07
C LYS A 244 -12.10 -13.80 -14.53
N THR A 245 -11.74 -12.56 -14.21
CA THR A 245 -10.45 -11.96 -14.56
C THR A 245 -9.30 -12.73 -13.90
N LEU A 246 -9.42 -13.02 -12.60
CA LEU A 246 -8.43 -13.78 -11.84
C LEU A 246 -8.28 -15.21 -12.38
N SER A 247 -9.38 -15.90 -12.65
CA SER A 247 -9.33 -17.25 -13.22
C SER A 247 -8.78 -17.31 -14.65
N ALA A 248 -9.08 -16.31 -15.48
CA ALA A 248 -8.69 -16.30 -16.89
C ALA A 248 -7.24 -15.84 -17.12
N HIS A 249 -6.78 -14.82 -16.38
CA HIS A 249 -5.49 -14.16 -16.63
C HIS A 249 -4.45 -14.44 -15.55
N LYS A 250 -4.88 -14.91 -14.38
CA LYS A 250 -4.01 -15.33 -13.29
C LYS A 250 -2.93 -14.29 -12.95
N PRO A 251 -3.25 -12.97 -12.88
CA PRO A 251 -2.25 -11.93 -12.63
C PRO A 251 -1.63 -12.12 -11.24
N SER A 252 -0.37 -11.74 -11.06
CA SER A 252 0.20 -11.56 -9.72
C SER A 252 -0.49 -10.38 -9.03
N LEU A 253 -0.73 -10.48 -7.72
CA LEU A 253 -1.41 -9.46 -6.94
C LEU A 253 -0.46 -8.91 -5.88
N LEU A 254 -0.32 -7.60 -5.80
CA LEU A 254 0.17 -6.90 -4.61
C LEU A 254 -1.05 -6.28 -3.94
N MET A 255 -1.39 -6.70 -2.72
CA MET A 255 -2.63 -6.30 -2.08
C MET A 255 -2.40 -5.83 -0.66
N GLU A 256 -2.90 -4.65 -0.31
CA GLU A 256 -2.87 -4.19 1.08
C GLU A 256 -3.93 -4.94 1.90
N ILE A 257 -3.52 -5.39 3.08
CA ILE A 257 -4.39 -6.03 4.03
C ILE A 257 -4.45 -5.15 5.28
N ASN A 258 -5.60 -4.53 5.47
CA ASN A 258 -5.97 -3.83 6.69
C ASN A 258 -7.04 -4.65 7.42
N ARG A 259 -6.64 -5.42 8.46
CA ARG A 259 -7.53 -6.39 9.14
C ARG A 259 -8.83 -5.73 9.61
N ASP A 260 -8.69 -4.56 10.24
CA ASP A 260 -9.80 -3.87 10.87
C ASP A 260 -10.81 -3.40 9.82
N MET A 261 -10.31 -2.82 8.72
CA MET A 261 -11.15 -2.35 7.63
C MET A 261 -11.77 -3.49 6.81
N LEU A 262 -11.04 -4.58 6.57
CA LEU A 262 -11.57 -5.79 5.92
C LEU A 262 -12.77 -6.37 6.69
N SER A 263 -12.70 -6.38 8.02
CA SER A 263 -13.78 -6.89 8.86
C SER A 263 -15.05 -6.05 8.76
N VAL A 264 -14.91 -4.73 8.61
CA VAL A 264 -16.03 -3.78 8.56
C VAL A 264 -16.65 -3.71 7.17
N LEU A 265 -15.83 -3.59 6.13
CA LEU A 265 -16.29 -3.34 4.76
C LEU A 265 -16.58 -4.63 4.00
N SER A 266 -15.60 -5.52 3.95
CA SER A 266 -15.68 -6.77 3.21
C SER A 266 -16.30 -7.92 4.02
N LYS A 267 -16.50 -7.73 5.34
CA LYS A 267 -16.97 -8.75 6.28
C LYS A 267 -16.14 -10.04 6.19
N THR A 268 -14.82 -9.87 6.10
CA THR A 268 -13.84 -10.95 5.88
C THR A 268 -12.64 -10.79 6.81
N THR A 269 -11.81 -11.82 6.88
CA THR A 269 -10.51 -11.80 7.57
C THR A 269 -9.36 -11.93 6.57
N PRO A 270 -8.12 -11.55 6.95
CA PRO A 270 -6.92 -11.90 6.20
C PRO A 270 -6.87 -13.39 5.82
N GLY A 271 -7.12 -14.29 6.78
CA GLY A 271 -7.14 -15.74 6.53
C GLY A 271 -8.16 -16.16 5.47
N ALA A 272 -9.34 -15.55 5.45
CA ALA A 272 -10.34 -15.82 4.41
C ALA A 272 -9.89 -15.31 3.02
N ILE A 273 -9.14 -14.20 2.95
CA ILE A 273 -8.50 -13.75 1.70
C ILE A 273 -7.44 -14.76 1.26
N HIS A 274 -6.63 -15.26 2.19
CA HIS A 274 -5.64 -16.32 1.92
C HIS A 274 -6.29 -17.55 1.33
N GLN A 275 -7.36 -18.05 1.96
CA GLN A 275 -8.10 -19.22 1.48
C GLN A 275 -8.65 -19.00 0.07
N GLN A 276 -9.32 -17.87 -0.17
CA GLN A 276 -9.91 -17.57 -1.49
C GLN A 276 -8.87 -17.54 -2.61
N LEU A 277 -7.68 -16.98 -2.35
CA LEU A 277 -6.60 -16.92 -3.34
C LEU A 277 -5.93 -18.28 -3.52
N THR A 278 -5.65 -19.02 -2.43
CA THR A 278 -5.03 -20.35 -2.52
C THR A 278 -5.91 -21.39 -3.23
N GLU A 279 -7.23 -21.35 -3.02
CA GLU A 279 -8.20 -22.17 -3.78
C GLU A 279 -8.16 -21.89 -5.29
N ARG A 280 -7.65 -20.72 -5.69
CA ARG A 280 -7.44 -20.32 -7.10
C ARG A 280 -6.03 -20.59 -7.62
N GLY A 281 -5.19 -21.31 -6.87
CA GLY A 281 -3.82 -21.65 -7.29
C GLY A 281 -2.78 -20.56 -7.01
N TYR A 282 -3.08 -19.62 -6.11
CA TYR A 282 -2.11 -18.60 -5.69
C TYR A 282 -1.27 -19.06 -4.50
N ARG A 283 0.00 -18.68 -4.53
CA ARG A 283 0.91 -18.70 -3.38
C ARG A 283 1.02 -17.31 -2.81
N ILE A 284 1.09 -17.19 -1.49
CA ILE A 284 0.99 -15.91 -0.81
C ILE A 284 2.23 -15.67 0.05
N TRP A 285 2.73 -14.45 0.01
CA TRP A 285 3.80 -13.95 0.85
C TRP A 285 3.38 -12.66 1.52
N ASN A 286 3.68 -12.52 2.82
CA ASN A 286 3.62 -11.24 3.49
C ASN A 286 4.82 -10.38 3.05
N SER A 287 4.57 -9.15 2.61
CA SER A 287 5.57 -8.14 2.26
C SER A 287 5.78 -7.23 3.47
N ALA A 288 6.85 -7.48 4.23
CA ALA A 288 7.16 -6.71 5.43
C ALA A 288 8.67 -6.54 5.59
N GLN A 289 9.09 -5.35 6.03
CA GLN A 289 10.50 -5.05 6.33
C GLN A 289 11.47 -5.41 5.19
N ASN A 290 11.08 -5.12 3.94
CA ASN A 290 11.84 -5.45 2.73
C ASN A 290 12.10 -6.96 2.53
N LYS A 291 11.22 -7.81 3.04
CA LYS A 291 11.28 -9.27 2.91
C LYS A 291 9.93 -9.84 2.51
N LEU A 292 9.99 -10.98 1.82
CA LEU A 292 8.83 -11.80 1.51
C LEU A 292 8.83 -13.04 2.40
N ILE A 293 7.82 -13.17 3.26
CA ILE A 293 7.66 -14.33 4.15
C ILE A 293 6.48 -15.14 3.64
N ARG A 294 6.72 -16.40 3.28
CA ARG A 294 5.68 -17.25 2.69
C ARG A 294 4.62 -17.61 3.73
N MET A 295 3.35 -17.35 3.38
CA MET A 295 2.18 -17.64 4.19
C MET A 295 1.54 -18.93 3.70
N THR A 296 1.65 -19.99 4.49
CA THR A 296 1.27 -21.35 4.10
C THR A 296 -0.15 -21.73 4.48
N SER A 297 -0.76 -21.02 5.43
CA SER A 297 -2.12 -21.28 5.92
C SER A 297 -2.89 -19.99 6.20
N PRO A 298 -4.24 -20.04 6.18
CA PRO A 298 -5.10 -18.93 6.59
C PRO A 298 -4.78 -18.42 8.01
N GLU A 299 -4.53 -19.34 8.94
CA GLU A 299 -4.25 -19.03 10.35
C GLU A 299 -2.93 -18.27 10.50
N GLU A 300 -1.91 -18.63 9.71
CA GLU A 300 -0.63 -17.93 9.68
C GLU A 300 -0.80 -16.47 9.24
N LEU A 301 -1.65 -16.23 8.23
CA LEU A 301 -1.92 -14.86 7.78
C LEU A 301 -2.71 -14.07 8.83
N ASP A 302 -3.74 -14.65 9.45
CA ASP A 302 -4.50 -13.99 10.52
C ASP A 302 -3.64 -13.63 11.74
N LEU A 303 -2.59 -14.41 12.02
CA LEU A 303 -1.63 -14.13 13.09
C LEU A 303 -0.64 -13.01 12.73
N ASN A 304 -0.25 -12.91 11.46
CA ASN A 304 0.63 -11.84 10.96
C ASN A 304 -0.09 -10.48 10.88
N PHE A 305 -1.41 -10.50 10.71
CA PHE A 305 -2.24 -9.29 10.59
C PHE A 305 -3.13 -9.13 11.82
N GLN A 306 -2.54 -8.82 12.98
CA GLN A 306 -3.30 -8.52 14.20
C GLN A 306 -4.06 -7.19 14.08
N VAL A 307 -5.01 -6.95 14.99
CA VAL A 307 -5.75 -5.67 15.06
C VAL A 307 -4.75 -4.51 15.08
N GLY A 308 -5.01 -3.48 14.26
CA GLY A 308 -4.11 -2.35 14.05
C GLY A 308 -2.92 -2.59 13.10
N THR A 309 -2.81 -3.78 12.48
CA THR A 309 -1.75 -4.08 11.50
C THR A 309 -2.25 -3.84 10.08
N VAL A 310 -1.47 -3.06 9.32
CA VAL A 310 -1.64 -2.84 7.88
C VAL A 310 -0.32 -3.19 7.20
N ALA A 311 -0.37 -4.05 6.18
CA ALA A 311 0.78 -4.41 5.37
C ALA A 311 0.34 -5.01 4.03
N ASN A 312 1.28 -5.11 3.10
CA ASN A 312 1.04 -5.69 1.78
C ASN A 312 1.26 -7.21 1.79
N ILE A 313 0.47 -7.92 0.99
CA ILE A 313 0.76 -9.30 0.59
C ILE A 313 1.06 -9.35 -0.90
N LEU A 314 2.00 -10.21 -1.28
CA LEU A 314 2.22 -10.63 -2.66
C LEU A 314 1.56 -11.99 -2.86
N ALA A 315 0.61 -12.08 -3.80
CA ALA A 315 0.05 -13.34 -4.26
C ALA A 315 0.49 -13.62 -5.70
N VAL A 316 1.15 -14.76 -5.94
CA VAL A 316 1.59 -15.18 -7.28
C VAL A 316 0.94 -16.50 -7.63
N HIS A 317 0.25 -16.56 -8.77
CA HIS A 317 -0.34 -17.80 -9.27
C HIS A 317 0.76 -18.82 -9.61
N ASP A 318 0.51 -20.11 -9.40
CA ASP A 318 1.46 -21.20 -9.67
C ASP A 318 2.06 -21.12 -11.08
N ASP A 319 1.25 -20.89 -12.11
CA ASP A 319 1.67 -20.69 -13.51
C ASP A 319 2.68 -19.54 -13.73
N ARG A 320 2.77 -18.57 -12.83
CA ARG A 320 3.69 -17.42 -12.91
C ARG A 320 4.85 -17.52 -11.92
N ALA A 321 4.84 -18.52 -11.03
CA ALA A 321 5.75 -18.59 -9.89
C ALA A 321 7.23 -18.71 -10.29
N ASP A 322 7.54 -19.47 -11.35
CA ASP A 322 8.92 -19.66 -11.80
C ASP A 322 9.51 -18.37 -12.39
N GLY A 323 8.76 -17.70 -13.27
CA GLY A 323 9.16 -16.41 -13.85
C GLY A 323 9.28 -15.32 -12.80
N ALA A 324 8.33 -15.23 -11.87
CA ALA A 324 8.40 -14.29 -10.74
C ALA A 324 9.61 -14.60 -9.85
N SER A 325 9.90 -15.87 -9.56
CA SER A 325 11.06 -16.24 -8.75
C SER A 325 12.37 -15.84 -9.40
N GLU A 326 12.52 -16.03 -10.72
CA GLU A 326 13.73 -15.62 -11.45
C GLU A 326 13.92 -14.10 -11.40
N SER A 327 12.85 -13.34 -11.67
CA SER A 327 12.89 -11.88 -11.57
C SER A 327 13.25 -11.38 -10.18
N LEU A 328 12.68 -11.98 -9.13
CA LEU A 328 12.89 -11.58 -7.75
C LEU A 328 14.29 -11.93 -7.24
N GLN A 329 14.90 -13.00 -7.74
CA GLN A 329 16.30 -13.33 -7.44
C GLN A 329 17.26 -12.22 -7.89
N ARG A 330 16.94 -11.48 -8.96
CA ARG A 330 17.74 -10.32 -9.41
C ARG A 330 17.69 -9.16 -8.42
N LEU A 331 16.64 -9.09 -7.59
CA LEU A 331 16.52 -8.17 -6.45
C LEU A 331 17.11 -8.75 -5.15
N GLY A 332 17.74 -9.92 -5.19
CA GLY A 332 18.23 -10.62 -4.00
C GLY A 332 17.11 -11.23 -3.14
N LEU A 333 15.88 -11.29 -3.67
CA LEU A 333 14.72 -11.87 -2.99
C LEU A 333 14.54 -13.33 -3.41
N THR A 334 14.10 -14.17 -2.48
CA THR A 334 13.81 -15.58 -2.78
C THR A 334 12.39 -15.92 -2.38
N LEU A 335 11.61 -16.41 -3.35
CA LEU A 335 10.37 -17.10 -3.07
C LEU A 335 10.77 -18.52 -2.62
N GLY A 336 10.75 -18.80 -1.31
CA GLY A 336 11.21 -20.08 -0.73
C GLY A 336 10.85 -21.32 -1.56
N SER A 337 11.85 -22.22 -1.74
CA SER A 337 11.90 -23.27 -2.77
C SER A 337 10.78 -24.33 -2.75
N THR A 338 10.54 -24.90 -3.93
CA THR A 338 9.43 -25.76 -4.41
C THR A 338 9.50 -27.28 -4.12
N LYS A 339 10.36 -27.80 -3.23
CA LYS A 339 10.45 -29.27 -3.07
C LYS A 339 9.77 -29.77 -1.79
N ALA A 340 8.51 -30.19 -1.93
CA ALA A 340 7.98 -31.27 -1.11
C ALA A 340 8.91 -32.50 -1.26
N LYS A 341 9.75 -32.75 -0.26
CA LYS A 341 10.39 -34.05 -0.10
C LYS A 341 9.25 -35.06 0.11
N LYS A 342 8.84 -35.76 -0.94
CA LYS A 342 8.24 -37.09 -0.79
C LYS A 342 9.26 -37.91 -0.01
N GLN A 343 9.06 -38.04 1.30
CA GLN A 343 9.67 -39.11 2.07
C GLN A 343 9.22 -40.40 1.39
N ARG A 344 10.12 -41.02 0.62
CA ARG A 344 10.03 -42.46 0.36
C ARG A 344 10.14 -43.10 1.73
N GLN A 345 9.01 -43.50 2.30
CA GLN A 345 9.00 -44.54 3.32
C GLN A 345 9.74 -45.73 2.71
N ARG A 346 10.94 -46.00 3.23
CA ARG A 346 11.55 -47.31 3.08
C ARG A 346 10.79 -48.21 4.03
N GLU A 347 9.94 -49.07 3.48
CA GLU A 347 9.51 -50.27 4.18
C GLU A 347 10.77 -51.06 4.59
N PRO A 348 10.89 -51.51 5.85
CA PRO A 348 11.92 -52.46 6.21
C PRO A 348 11.55 -53.81 5.60
N ALA A 349 12.40 -54.29 4.68
CA ALA A 349 12.38 -55.67 4.25
C ALA A 349 13.20 -56.53 5.23
N LEU A 350 12.50 -57.49 5.83
CA LEU A 350 12.94 -58.63 6.67
C LEU A 350 13.50 -58.33 8.06
#